data_AF-A0A7V6B5X1-F1
#
_entry.id   AF-A0A7V6B5X1-F1
#
_cell.length_a   1.000
_cell.length_b   1.000
_cell.length_c   1.000
_cell.angle_alpha   90.00
_cell.angle_beta   90.00
_cell.angle_gamma   90.00
#
_symmetry.space_group_name_H-M   'P 1'
#
loop_
_entity.id
_entity.type
_entity.pdbx_description
1 polymer ?
#
loop_
_entity_poly.entity_id
_entity_poly.type
_entity_poly.pdbx_seq_one_letter_code
_entity_poly.pdbx_strand_id
1 'polypeptide(L)' 'MVTITKLHNLLVVHRDNPSDKEARRRIQMLLMAHCPASGIIEVWPSNNKDELFFRKVSDTNFFGIRI' A
#
# COMPACT_ATOMS: atom_id res chain seq x y z
N MET A 1 -2.74 14.35 -6.01
CA MET A 1 -3.19 13.12 -6.70
C MET A 1 -2.61 11.95 -5.95
N VAL A 2 -3.35 10.86 -5.73
CA VAL A 2 -2.91 9.70 -4.93
C VAL A 2 -3.09 8.45 -5.79
N THR A 3 -2.04 7.64 -5.93
CA THR A 3 -2.11 6.36 -6.62
C THR A 3 -2.59 5.30 -5.64
N ILE A 4 -3.63 4.55 -6.00
CA ILE A 4 -4.18 3.45 -5.19
C ILE A 4 -4.16 2.18 -6.05
N THR A 5 -3.65 1.09 -5.49
CA THR A 5 -3.62 -0.22 -6.16
C THR A 5 -4.39 -1.23 -5.31
N LYS A 6 -5.37 -1.92 -5.92
CA LYS A 6 -6.12 -2.99 -5.27
C LYS A 6 -5.54 -4.35 -5.62
N LEU A 7 -5.20 -5.14 -4.59
CA LEU A 7 -4.72 -6.51 -4.69
C LEU A 7 -5.64 -7.43 -3.91
N HIS A 8 -6.66 -7.97 -4.59
CA HIS A 8 -7.64 -8.85 -3.94
C HIS A 8 -8.27 -8.16 -2.71
N ASN A 9 -7.93 -8.62 -1.49
CA ASN A 9 -8.42 -8.12 -0.20
C ASN A 9 -7.49 -7.06 0.43
N LEU A 10 -6.47 -6.64 -0.29
CA LEU A 10 -5.47 -5.67 0.14
C LEU A 10 -5.60 -4.39 -0.70
N LEU A 11 -5.74 -3.26 -0.03
CA LEU A 11 -5.70 -1.94 -0.66
C LEU A 11 -4.35 -1.30 -0.38
N VAL A 12 -3.63 -0.95 -1.45
CA VAL A 12 -2.30 -0.33 -1.36
C VAL A 12 -2.41 1.13 -1.73
N VAL A 13 -2.14 2.00 -0.76
CA VAL A 13 -2.17 3.46 -0.92
C VAL A 13 -0.75 3.96 -1.05
N HIS A 14 -0.42 4.59 -2.17
CA HIS A 14 0.92 5.14 -2.40
C HIS A 14 0.92 6.63 -2.06
N ARG A 15 1.64 7.02 -1.00
CA ARG A 15 1.62 8.41 -0.49
C ARG A 15 2.27 9.43 -1.41
N ASP A 16 3.22 9.00 -2.22
CA ASP A 16 4.06 9.82 -3.09
C ASP A 16 3.58 9.87 -4.54
N ASN A 17 2.42 9.31 -4.85
CA ASN A 17 1.84 9.29 -6.20
C ASN A 17 2.83 8.79 -7.28
N PRO A 18 3.36 7.56 -7.13
CA PRO A 18 4.29 6.99 -8.09
C PRO A 18 3.63 6.77 -9.45
N SER A 19 4.45 6.72 -10.49
CA SER A 19 4.02 6.23 -11.81
C SER A 19 3.53 4.79 -11.74
N ASP A 20 2.68 4.38 -12.69
CA ASP A 20 2.14 3.02 -12.76
C ASP A 20 3.21 1.93 -12.80
N LYS A 21 4.38 2.23 -13.40
CA LYS A 21 5.52 1.32 -13.47
C LYS A 21 6.12 1.10 -12.08
N GLU A 22 6.30 2.18 -11.33
CA GLU A 22 6.88 2.11 -9.98
C GLU A 22 5.88 1.55 -8.96
N ALA A 23 4.60 1.88 -9.10
CA ALA A 23 3.52 1.26 -8.31
C ALA A 23 3.53 -0.27 -8.47
N ARG A 24 3.63 -0.77 -9.71
CA ARG A 24 3.75 -2.21 -10.00
C ARG A 24 5.02 -2.84 -9.42
N ARG A 25 6.17 -2.17 -9.53
CA ARG A 25 7.43 -2.65 -8.93
C ARG A 25 7.30 -2.81 -7.41
N ARG A 26 6.72 -1.82 -6.73
CA ARG A 26 6.47 -1.86 -5.28
C ARG A 26 5.52 -2.97 -4.88
N ILE A 27 4.46 -3.20 -5.66
CA ILE A 27 3.57 -4.34 -5.46
C ILE A 27 4.32 -5.67 -5.55
N GLN A 28 5.18 -5.86 -6.55
CA GLN A 28 5.97 -7.09 -6.68
C GLN A 28 6.88 -7.30 -5.46
N MET A 29 7.57 -6.25 -5.03
CA MET A 29 8.40 -6.31 -3.82
C MET A 29 7.57 -6.64 -2.57
N LEU A 30 6.36 -6.09 -2.45
CA LEU A 30 5.44 -6.41 -1.35
C LEU A 30 5.00 -7.88 -1.39
N LEU A 31 4.67 -8.42 -2.57
CA LEU A 31 4.29 -9.83 -2.73
C LEU A 31 5.46 -10.80 -2.44
N MET A 32 6.70 -10.36 -2.63
CA MET A 32 7.89 -11.13 -2.26
C MET A 32 8.21 -11.04 -0.77
N ALA A 33 7.77 -9.99 -0.09
CA ALA A 33 7.83 -9.87 1.37
C ALA A 33 6.63 -10.58 2.03
N HIS A 34 6.68 -10.81 3.34
CA HIS A 34 5.53 -11.27 4.13
C HIS A 34 4.44 -10.19 4.19
N CYS A 35 3.74 -9.98 3.08
CA CYS A 35 2.67 -8.99 2.95
C CYS A 35 1.44 -9.41 3.75
N PRO A 36 0.69 -8.46 4.35
CA PRO A 36 -0.61 -8.76 4.91
C PRO A 36 -1.55 -9.35 3.85
N ALA A 37 -2.25 -10.43 4.18
CA ALA A 37 -3.22 -11.06 3.28
C ALA A 37 -4.48 -10.19 3.03
N SER A 38 -4.75 -9.22 3.91
CA SER A 38 -5.90 -8.31 3.81
C SER A 38 -5.71 -7.01 4.58
N GLY A 39 -6.48 -5.99 4.18
CA GLY A 39 -6.57 -4.69 4.84
C GLY A 39 -6.08 -3.53 3.98
N ILE A 40 -5.75 -2.41 4.61
CA ILE A 40 -5.19 -1.24 3.93
C ILE A 40 -3.72 -1.12 4.33
N ILE A 41 -2.85 -0.95 3.35
CA ILE A 41 -1.43 -0.65 3.56
C ILE A 41 -1.08 0.66 2.89
N GLU A 42 -0.33 1.50 3.60
CA GLU A 42 0.30 2.67 3.03
C GLU A 42 1.73 2.33 2.64
N VAL A 43 2.16 2.80 1.48
CA VAL A 43 3.49 2.53 0.91
C VAL A 43 4.13 3.83 0.47
N TRP A 44 5.42 3.96 0.72
CA TRP A 44 6.24 5.08 0.27
C TRP A 44 7.68 4.62 0.00
N PRO A 45 8.44 5.35 -0.84
CA PRO A 45 9.80 4.98 -1.20
C PRO A 45 10.75 5.11 0.00
N SER A 46 11.76 4.25 0.04
CA SER A 46 12.97 4.46 0.83
C SER A 46 13.99 5.27 0.03
N ASN A 47 15.05 5.76 0.69
CA ASN A 47 16.22 6.32 0.02
C ASN A 47 16.99 5.26 -0.80
N ASN A 48 16.80 3.98 -0.46
CA ASN A 48 17.33 2.85 -1.21
C ASN A 48 16.29 2.36 -2.24
N LYS A 49 16.74 2.10 -3.47
CA LYS A 49 15.88 1.65 -4.58
C LYS A 49 15.32 0.25 -4.37
N ASP A 50 15.95 -0.57 -3.55
CA ASP A 50 15.50 -1.95 -3.29
C ASP A 50 14.79 -2.07 -1.93
N GLU A 51 14.46 -0.94 -1.32
CA GLU A 51 13.67 -0.88 -0.10
C GLU A 51 12.40 -0.07 -0.33
N LEU A 52 11.34 -0.51 0.34
CA LEU A 52 10.11 0.25 0.46
C LEU A 52 9.67 0.22 1.90
N PHE A 53 9.13 1.34 2.34
CA PHE A 53 8.47 1.39 3.63
C PHE A 53 6.99 1.11 3.39
N PHE A 54 6.45 0.23 4.22
CA PHE A 54 5.02 -0.01 4.26
C PHE A 54 4.54 -0.02 5.69
N ARG A 55 3.32 0.46 5.89
CA ARG A 55 2.62 0.39 7.16
C ARG A 55 1.24 -0.16 6.91
N LYS A 56 0.86 -1.18 7.67
CA LYS A 56 -0.54 -1.57 7.76
C LYS A 56 -1.29 -0.46 8.48
N VAL A 57 -2.31 0.07 7.83
CA VAL A 57 -3.34 0.86 8.49
C VAL A 57 -4.20 -0.16 9.22
N SER A 58 -3.75 -0.58 10.40
CA SER A 58 -4.56 -1.35 11.33
C SER A 58 -5.84 -0.56 11.60
N ASP A 59 -6.98 -1.24 11.59
CA ASP A 59 -8.31 -0.74 11.93
C ASP A 59 -8.27 0.15 13.20
N THR A 60 -7.98 1.43 13.04
CA THR A 60 -8.48 2.44 13.95
C THR A 60 -9.95 2.55 13.63
N ASN A 61 -10.76 1.82 14.41
CA ASN A 61 -12.22 1.92 14.53
C ASN A 61 -12.84 2.88 13.51
N PHE A 62 -13.20 2.39 12.33
CA PHE A 62 -14.19 3.08 11.52
C PHE A 62 -15.52 2.95 12.27
N PHE A 63 -15.77 3.84 13.23
CA PHE A 63 -17.13 4.10 13.67
C PHE A 63 -17.89 4.57 12.44
N GLY A 64 -18.82 3.72 12.01
CA GLY A 64 -19.58 3.94 10.80
C GLY A 64 -20.28 5.29 10.83
N ILE A 65 -20.20 6.00 9.71
CA ILE A 65 -21.25 6.96 9.36
C ILE A 65 -22.17 6.19 8.43
N ARG A 66 -23.34 5.83 8.96
CA ARG A 66 -24.48 5.34 8.19
C ARG A 66 -24.96 6.47 7.28
N ILE A 67 -25.40 6.06 6.09
CA ILE A 67 -26.14 6.87 5.10
C ILE A 67 -27.30 7.59 5.78
#